data_AF-A0A936SX98-F1
#
_entry.id   AF-A0A936SX98-F1
#
_cell.length_a   1.000
_cell.length_b   1.000
_cell.length_c   1.000
_cell.angle_alpha   90.00
_cell.angle_beta   90.00
_cell.angle_gamma   90.00
#
_symmetry.space_group_name_H-M   'P 1'
#
loop_
_entity.id
_entity.type
_entity.pdbx_description
1 polymer ?
#
loop_
_entity_poly.entity_id
_entity_poly.type
_entity_poly.pdbx_seq_one_letter_code
_entity_poly.pdbx_strand_id
1 'polypeptide(L)'
;MEITNAPVQTSEGEGKNTAGTEATVTPTATEVRTFTQAELDQIVQKRLAEDRARAQAKYEKELTEKLEATKTELQAAIDTQVSERVKQELEMKALEAAKAKVIADYGLTDAQAERLKGATADELLADAEAVFGSLKVRKPPIINPGGGSGNTPPSLAEMSGKEVIKNWDQLMRQYGPKHQN
;
A
#
# COMPACT_ATOMS: atom_id res chain seq x y z
N MET A 1 6.03 -45.34 65.51
CA MET A 1 5.82 -44.04 64.84
C MET A 1 6.84 -43.09 65.43
N GLU A 2 7.99 -43.02 64.76
CA GLU A 2 9.12 -42.20 65.17
C GLU A 2 8.84 -40.73 64.82
N ILE A 3 9.11 -39.85 65.78
CA ILE A 3 8.94 -38.41 65.66
C ILE A 3 10.28 -37.88 65.14
N THR A 4 10.41 -37.71 63.83
CA THR A 4 11.58 -37.09 63.22
C THR A 4 11.37 -35.58 63.10
N ASN A 5 11.73 -34.89 64.17
CA ASN A 5 11.95 -33.45 64.17
C ASN A 5 13.40 -33.21 63.71
N ALA A 6 13.60 -32.54 62.57
CA ALA A 6 14.92 -32.17 62.06
C ALA A 6 14.92 -30.71 61.57
N PRO A 7 16.07 -30.01 61.69
CA PRO A 7 16.12 -28.69 62.33
C PRO A 7 16.03 -27.49 61.39
N VAL A 8 15.56 -26.37 61.96
CA VAL A 8 15.69 -24.99 61.48
C VAL A 8 17.17 -24.68 61.21
N GLN A 9 17.52 -24.44 59.94
CA GLN A 9 18.79 -23.82 59.58
C GLN A 9 18.67 -22.30 59.68
N THR A 10 19.17 -21.77 60.80
CA THR A 10 19.70 -20.42 60.90
C THR A 10 21.04 -20.34 60.16
N SER A 11 21.10 -19.57 59.07
CA SER A 11 22.37 -19.09 58.53
C SER A 11 22.59 -17.65 58.99
N GLU A 12 23.45 -17.48 59.97
CA GLU A 12 24.06 -16.21 60.34
C GLU A 12 25.03 -15.73 59.25
N GLY A 13 25.11 -14.40 59.09
CA GLY A 13 26.35 -13.71 58.70
C GLY A 13 26.61 -13.52 57.22
N GLU A 14 26.46 -12.27 56.75
CA GLU A 14 27.62 -11.43 56.34
C GLU A 14 27.12 -10.04 55.91
N GLY A 15 26.87 -9.19 56.91
CA GLY A 15 26.77 -7.74 56.73
C GLY A 15 28.16 -7.17 56.50
N LYS A 16 28.46 -6.79 55.26
CA LYS A 16 29.72 -6.16 54.86
C LYS A 16 29.73 -4.69 55.31
N ASN A 17 30.09 -4.44 56.57
CA ASN A 17 30.38 -3.09 57.06
C ASN A 17 31.81 -2.70 56.65
N THR A 18 31.92 -1.82 55.65
CA THR A 18 33.20 -1.17 55.30
C THR A 18 33.40 0.01 56.24
N ALA A 19 34.31 -0.15 57.21
CA ALA A 19 34.84 0.94 58.01
C ALA A 19 35.83 1.77 57.18
N GLY A 20 35.69 3.09 57.19
CA GLY A 20 36.67 3.99 56.60
C GLY A 20 36.14 5.40 56.41
N THR A 21 36.13 6.20 57.47
CA THR A 21 36.60 7.60 57.55
C THR A 21 36.22 8.13 58.94
N GLU A 22 37.20 8.15 59.84
CA GLU A 22 37.11 8.88 61.11
C GLU A 22 37.10 10.38 60.79
N ALA A 23 35.92 10.94 60.56
CA ALA A 23 35.68 12.35 60.81
C ALA A 23 35.35 12.47 62.30
N THR A 24 36.24 13.12 63.06
CA THR A 24 35.96 13.56 64.43
C THR A 24 34.81 14.56 64.39
N VAL A 25 33.58 14.07 64.55
CA VAL A 25 32.41 14.91 64.78
C VAL A 25 32.34 15.13 66.28
N THR A 26 32.75 16.31 66.72
CA THR A 26 32.47 16.81 68.07
C THR A 26 30.96 16.62 68.33
N PRO A 27 30.54 15.91 69.39
CA PRO A 27 29.13 15.79 69.71
C PRO A 27 28.65 17.16 70.19
N THR A 28 28.20 17.98 69.25
CA THR A 28 27.47 19.20 69.57
C THR A 28 26.21 18.72 70.27
N ALA A 29 26.04 19.17 71.52
CA ALA A 29 24.98 18.78 72.44
C ALA A 29 23.71 18.37 71.71
N THR A 30 23.41 17.07 71.75
CA THR A 30 22.16 16.52 71.26
C THR A 30 21.06 17.10 72.15
N GLU A 31 20.51 18.26 71.76
CA GLU A 31 19.21 18.69 72.26
C GLU A 31 18.26 17.52 71.99
N VAL A 32 17.81 16.88 73.05
CA VAL A 32 16.79 15.83 72.99
C VAL A 32 15.51 16.53 72.54
N ARG A 33 15.33 16.68 71.22
CA ARG A 33 14.11 17.20 70.63
C ARG A 33 13.02 16.18 70.86
N THR A 34 12.20 16.44 71.86
CA THR A 34 10.97 15.69 72.08
C THR A 34 9.94 16.20 71.08
N PHE A 35 9.68 15.42 70.04
CA PHE A 35 8.62 15.71 69.09
C PHE A 35 7.26 15.56 69.78
N THR A 36 6.41 16.56 69.61
CA THR A 36 5.00 16.47 70.00
C THR A 36 4.24 15.59 69.02
N GLN A 37 3.11 15.01 69.45
CA GLN A 37 2.28 14.18 68.56
C GLN A 37 1.83 14.95 67.31
N ALA A 38 1.52 16.24 67.44
CA ALA A 38 1.12 17.10 66.33
C ALA A 38 2.24 17.27 65.28
N GLU A 39 3.50 17.38 65.72
CA GLU A 39 4.65 17.46 64.82
C GLU A 39 4.89 16.14 64.09
N LEU A 40 4.71 15.00 64.78
CA LEU A 40 4.78 13.68 64.14
C LEU A 40 3.70 13.52 63.08
N ASP A 41 2.46 13.91 63.38
CA ASP A 41 1.35 13.83 62.43
C ASP A 41 1.59 14.73 61.19
N GLN A 42 2.13 15.93 61.38
CA GLN A 42 2.53 16.81 60.27
C GLN A 42 3.63 16.20 59.41
N ILE A 43 4.65 15.60 60.02
CA ILE A 43 5.75 14.93 59.29
C ILE A 43 5.20 13.76 58.47
N VAL A 44 4.31 12.95 59.06
CA VAL A 44 3.68 11.83 58.37
C VAL A 44 2.84 12.34 57.20
N GLN A 45 1.98 13.33 57.41
CA GLN A 45 1.15 13.89 56.33
C GLN A 45 2.00 14.47 55.20
N LYS A 46 3.08 15.19 55.53
CA LYS A 46 3.99 15.75 54.53
C LYS A 46 4.66 14.65 53.70
N ARG A 47 5.19 13.60 54.34
CA ARG A 47 5.77 12.46 53.61
C ARG A 47 4.75 11.75 52.75
N LEU A 48 3.54 11.55 53.26
CA LEU A 48 2.47 10.88 52.51
C LEU A 48 2.02 11.71 51.30
N ALA A 49 2.02 13.04 51.42
CA ALA A 49 1.75 13.94 50.29
C ALA A 49 2.89 13.92 49.26
N GLU A 50 4.15 13.96 49.71
CA GLU A 50 5.33 13.86 48.84
C GLU A 50 5.38 12.51 48.10
N ASP A 51 5.07 11.41 48.78
CA ASP A 51 5.03 10.08 48.17
C ASP A 51 3.90 9.95 47.16
N ARG A 52 2.71 10.51 47.46
CA ARG A 52 1.59 10.57 46.50
C ARG A 52 1.96 11.39 45.26
N ALA A 53 2.56 12.56 45.45
CA ALA A 53 2.98 13.42 44.34
C ALA A 53 4.05 12.72 43.48
N ARG A 54 5.02 12.04 44.09
CA ARG A 54 6.03 11.25 43.37
C ARG A 54 5.42 10.08 42.62
N ALA A 55 4.46 9.36 43.22
CA ALA A 55 3.78 8.25 42.57
C ALA A 55 2.95 8.72 41.37
N GLN A 56 2.20 9.82 41.51
CA GLN A 56 1.44 10.42 40.42
C GLN A 56 2.34 10.87 39.27
N ALA A 57 3.43 11.59 39.58
CA ALA A 57 4.37 12.05 38.55
C ALA A 57 5.05 10.89 37.80
N LYS A 58 5.34 9.77 38.48
CA LYS A 58 5.86 8.56 37.81
C LYS A 58 4.82 7.93 36.90
N TYR A 59 3.59 7.79 37.39
CA TYR A 59 2.49 7.22 36.62
C TYR A 59 2.18 8.04 35.37
N GLU A 60 2.12 9.36 35.49
CA GLU A 60 1.90 10.27 34.35
C GLU A 60 3.00 10.12 33.30
N LYS A 61 4.27 10.07 33.73
CA LYS A 61 5.40 9.87 32.81
C LYS A 61 5.32 8.53 32.08
N GLU A 62 5.11 7.43 32.81
CA GLU A 62 4.97 6.11 32.21
C GLU A 62 3.78 6.02 31.26
N LEU A 63 2.67 6.69 31.59
CA LEU A 63 1.49 6.75 30.74
C LEU A 63 1.77 7.51 29.46
N THR A 64 2.46 8.67 29.54
CA THR A 64 2.85 9.45 28.36
C THR A 64 3.81 8.68 27.45
N GLU A 65 4.83 8.03 28.01
CA GLU A 65 5.78 7.22 27.24
C GLU A 65 5.09 6.05 26.54
N LYS A 66 4.19 5.35 27.22
CA LYS A 66 3.40 4.26 26.61
C LYS A 66 2.47 4.77 25.51
N LEU A 67 1.85 5.93 25.70
CA LEU A 67 0.99 6.55 24.68
C LEU A 67 1.79 6.97 23.43
N GLU A 68 2.98 7.51 23.59
CA GLU A 68 3.84 7.88 22.46
C GLU A 68 4.39 6.65 21.74
N ALA A 69 4.82 5.62 22.47
CA ALA A 69 5.28 4.37 21.89
C ALA A 69 4.17 3.70 21.06
N THR A 70 2.96 3.56 21.64
CA THR A 70 1.81 2.96 20.96
C THR A 70 1.37 3.76 19.73
N LYS A 71 1.36 5.10 19.80
CA LYS A 71 1.07 5.93 18.63
C LYS A 71 2.08 5.72 17.50
N THR A 72 3.37 5.66 17.84
CA THR A 72 4.44 5.48 16.85
C THR A 72 4.35 4.11 16.19
N GLU A 73 4.14 3.05 16.97
CA GLU A 73 3.96 1.69 16.46
C GLU A 73 2.72 1.58 15.57
N LEU A 74 1.60 2.16 16.01
CA LEU A 74 0.35 2.11 15.26
C LEU A 74 0.45 2.91 13.96
N GLN A 75 1.15 4.06 13.97
CA GLN A 75 1.42 4.82 12.76
C GLN A 75 2.28 4.02 11.78
N ALA A 76 3.35 3.37 12.24
CA ALA A 76 4.21 2.54 11.40
C ALA A 76 3.44 1.35 10.78
N ALA A 77 2.53 0.73 11.55
CA ALA A 77 1.67 -0.34 11.06
C ALA A 77 0.71 0.14 9.97
N ILE A 78 0.08 1.31 10.18
CA ILE A 78 -0.79 1.95 9.19
C ILE A 78 -0.02 2.26 7.91
N ASP A 79 1.15 2.90 8.02
CA ASP A 79 1.96 3.29 6.86
C ASP A 79 2.39 2.06 6.05
N THR A 80 2.79 0.98 6.73
CA THR A 80 3.12 -0.29 6.08
C THR A 80 1.92 -0.85 5.32
N GLN A 81 0.77 -0.97 5.98
CA GLN A 81 -0.43 -1.52 5.36
C GLN A 81 -0.94 -0.67 4.18
N VAL A 82 -0.89 0.66 4.29
CA VAL A 82 -1.23 1.58 3.20
C VAL A 82 -0.26 1.38 2.03
N SER A 83 1.04 1.31 2.30
CA SER A 83 2.05 1.11 1.25
C SER A 83 1.86 -0.21 0.50
N GLU A 84 1.52 -1.29 1.21
CA GLU A 84 1.24 -2.60 0.61
C GLU A 84 -0.02 -2.57 -0.25
N ARG A 85 -1.10 -1.95 0.24
CA ARG A 85 -2.34 -1.79 -0.53
C ARG A 85 -2.11 -0.98 -1.80
N VAL A 86 -1.36 0.12 -1.72
CA VAL A 86 -1.02 0.95 -2.87
C VAL A 86 -0.16 0.17 -3.87
N LYS A 87 0.82 -0.60 -3.41
CA LYS A 87 1.63 -1.46 -4.29
C LYS A 87 0.77 -2.50 -5.00
N GLN A 88 -0.10 -3.21 -4.28
CA GLN A 88 -1.01 -4.20 -4.86
C GLN A 88 -1.94 -3.55 -5.90
N GLU A 89 -2.50 -2.37 -5.61
CA GLU A 89 -3.37 -1.68 -6.57
C GLU A 89 -2.60 -1.23 -7.82
N LEU A 90 -1.36 -0.76 -7.67
CA LEU A 90 -0.50 -0.42 -8.80
C LEU A 90 -0.13 -1.65 -9.63
N GLU A 91 0.18 -2.77 -8.98
CA GLU A 91 0.46 -4.04 -9.65
C GLU A 91 -0.76 -4.56 -10.42
N MET A 92 -1.95 -4.50 -9.83
CA MET A 92 -3.19 -4.87 -10.52
C MET A 92 -3.45 -3.97 -11.73
N LYS A 93 -3.33 -2.64 -11.58
CA LYS A 93 -3.50 -1.70 -12.70
C LYS A 93 -2.45 -1.91 -13.79
N ALA A 94 -1.20 -2.19 -13.42
CA ALA A 94 -0.14 -2.48 -14.38
C ALA A 94 -0.44 -3.79 -15.15
N LEU A 95 -0.94 -4.80 -14.46
CA LEU A 95 -1.35 -6.07 -15.06
C LEU A 95 -2.56 -5.90 -16.00
N GLU A 96 -3.57 -5.13 -15.60
CA GLU A 96 -4.71 -4.79 -16.44
C GLU A 96 -4.28 -4.01 -17.70
N ALA A 97 -3.38 -3.03 -17.56
CA ALA A 97 -2.82 -2.30 -18.68
C ALA A 97 -2.03 -3.21 -19.63
N ALA A 98 -1.25 -4.16 -19.09
CA ALA A 98 -0.54 -5.16 -19.87
C ALA A 98 -1.52 -6.07 -20.63
N LYS A 99 -2.58 -6.56 -19.98
CA LYS A 99 -3.66 -7.32 -20.64
C LYS A 99 -4.30 -6.52 -21.76
N ALA A 100 -4.68 -5.26 -21.52
CA ALA A 100 -5.28 -4.41 -22.54
C ALA A 100 -4.37 -4.22 -23.77
N LYS A 101 -3.06 -4.06 -23.55
CA LYS A 101 -2.09 -3.97 -24.64
C LYS A 101 -2.00 -5.25 -25.45
N VAL A 102 -1.93 -6.41 -24.79
CA VAL A 102 -1.92 -7.72 -25.46
C VAL A 102 -3.20 -7.94 -26.26
N ILE A 103 -4.36 -7.59 -25.71
CA ILE A 103 -5.64 -7.66 -26.41
C ILE A 103 -5.61 -6.82 -27.70
N ALA A 104 -5.13 -5.58 -27.63
CA ALA A 104 -5.02 -4.69 -28.77
C ALA A 104 -4.03 -5.19 -29.83
N ASP A 105 -2.87 -5.69 -29.42
CA ASP A 105 -1.79 -6.14 -30.32
C ASP A 105 -2.16 -7.41 -31.10
N TYR A 106 -2.94 -8.31 -30.47
CA TYR A 106 -3.36 -9.58 -31.08
C TYR A 106 -4.80 -9.55 -31.63
N GLY A 107 -5.55 -8.46 -31.42
CA GLY A 107 -6.93 -8.32 -31.88
C GLY A 107 -7.89 -9.30 -31.18
N LEU A 108 -7.67 -9.55 -29.90
CA LEU A 108 -8.42 -10.54 -29.12
C LEU A 108 -9.81 -9.99 -28.73
N THR A 109 -10.80 -10.89 -28.70
CA THR A 109 -12.10 -10.60 -28.08
C THR A 109 -12.01 -10.77 -26.55
N ASP A 110 -12.93 -10.16 -25.79
CA ASP A 110 -12.95 -10.26 -24.32
C ASP A 110 -12.96 -11.73 -23.84
N ALA A 111 -13.74 -12.60 -24.50
CA ALA A 111 -13.79 -14.03 -24.21
C ALA A 111 -12.48 -14.78 -24.49
N GLN A 112 -11.62 -14.26 -25.36
CA GLN A 112 -10.28 -14.80 -25.61
C GLN A 112 -9.25 -14.23 -24.63
N ALA A 113 -9.42 -12.97 -24.24
CA ALA A 113 -8.58 -12.32 -23.23
C ALA A 113 -8.70 -12.98 -21.86
N GLU A 114 -9.90 -13.42 -21.46
CA GLU A 114 -10.13 -14.18 -20.22
C GLU A 114 -9.43 -15.54 -20.18
N ARG A 115 -9.09 -16.10 -21.34
CA ARG A 115 -8.38 -17.38 -21.44
C ARG A 115 -6.87 -17.23 -21.31
N LEU A 116 -6.34 -16.01 -21.41
CA LEU A 116 -4.91 -15.75 -21.24
C LEU A 116 -4.48 -16.04 -19.82
N LYS A 117 -3.39 -16.80 -19.69
CA LYS A 117 -2.80 -17.17 -18.40
C LYS A 117 -1.50 -16.42 -18.18
N GLY A 118 -1.39 -15.78 -17.03
CA GLY A 118 -0.17 -15.09 -16.62
C GLY A 118 -0.43 -14.17 -15.43
N ALA A 119 0.51 -14.18 -14.49
CA ALA A 119 0.54 -13.28 -13.33
C ALA A 119 1.40 -12.03 -13.61
N THR A 120 2.16 -12.03 -14.71
CA THR A 120 3.01 -10.91 -15.12
C THR A 120 2.75 -10.51 -16.58
N ALA A 121 3.17 -9.29 -16.93
CA ALA A 121 3.04 -8.78 -18.30
C ALA A 121 3.78 -9.67 -19.31
N ASP A 122 4.94 -10.20 -18.94
CA ASP A 122 5.77 -11.04 -19.81
C ASP A 122 5.13 -12.41 -20.03
N GLU A 123 4.56 -13.02 -18.98
CA GLU A 123 3.83 -14.29 -19.08
C GLU A 123 2.58 -14.15 -19.96
N LEU A 124 1.82 -13.06 -19.81
CA LEU A 124 0.65 -12.79 -20.64
C LEU A 124 1.02 -12.63 -22.12
N LEU A 125 2.15 -11.99 -22.40
CA LEU A 125 2.63 -11.81 -23.77
C LEU A 125 3.11 -13.13 -24.37
N ALA A 126 3.84 -13.94 -23.60
CA ALA A 126 4.28 -15.27 -24.03
C ALA A 126 3.11 -16.23 -24.29
N ASP A 127 2.10 -16.24 -23.41
CA ASP A 127 0.90 -17.06 -23.60
C ASP A 127 0.07 -16.58 -24.80
N ALA A 128 -0.06 -15.27 -24.97
CA ALA A 128 -0.74 -14.70 -26.15
C ALA A 128 0.00 -15.03 -27.46
N GLU A 129 1.33 -15.00 -27.46
CA GLU A 129 2.13 -15.41 -28.62
C GLU A 129 2.00 -16.91 -28.90
N ALA A 130 2.02 -17.76 -27.86
CA ALA A 130 1.86 -19.19 -27.99
C ALA A 130 0.47 -19.60 -28.52
N VAL A 131 -0.59 -18.94 -28.04
CA VAL A 131 -1.98 -19.31 -28.38
C VAL A 131 -2.49 -18.57 -29.62
N PHE A 132 -2.12 -17.30 -29.78
CA PHE A 132 -2.67 -16.40 -30.80
C PHE A 132 -1.62 -15.80 -31.74
N GLY A 133 -0.33 -16.16 -31.62
CA GLY A 133 0.73 -15.69 -32.53
C GLY A 133 0.46 -15.99 -34.00
N SER A 134 -0.12 -17.16 -34.30
CA SER A 134 -0.57 -17.55 -35.65
C SER A 134 -1.79 -16.75 -36.13
N LEU A 135 -2.54 -16.19 -35.20
CA LEU A 135 -3.81 -15.50 -35.35
C LEU A 135 -3.67 -13.98 -35.33
N LYS A 136 -2.45 -13.46 -35.11
CA LYS A 136 -2.12 -12.03 -35.16
C LYS A 136 -2.72 -11.51 -36.46
N VAL A 137 -3.84 -10.79 -36.32
CA VAL A 137 -4.64 -10.35 -37.45
C VAL A 137 -3.70 -9.46 -38.24
N ARG A 138 -3.19 -9.97 -39.38
CA ARG A 138 -2.47 -9.14 -40.33
C ARG A 138 -3.40 -7.99 -40.59
N LYS A 139 -3.00 -6.78 -40.17
CA LYS A 139 -3.72 -5.54 -40.44
C LYS A 139 -4.17 -5.66 -41.90
N PRO A 140 -5.49 -5.78 -42.19
CA PRO A 140 -5.93 -6.02 -43.55
C PRO A 140 -5.24 -4.95 -44.38
N PRO A 141 -4.59 -5.33 -45.50
CA PRO A 141 -3.94 -4.35 -46.35
C PRO A 141 -4.97 -3.24 -46.55
N ILE A 142 -4.58 -2.00 -46.26
CA ILE A 142 -5.43 -0.86 -46.56
C ILE A 142 -5.71 -1.00 -48.04
N ILE A 143 -6.92 -1.44 -48.37
CA ILE A 143 -7.42 -1.39 -49.73
C ILE A 143 -7.63 0.10 -49.94
N ASN A 144 -6.56 0.80 -50.30
CA ASN A 144 -6.68 2.05 -50.99
C ASN A 144 -7.50 1.70 -52.23
N PRO A 145 -8.71 2.26 -52.41
CA PRO A 145 -9.54 2.01 -53.59
C PRO A 145 -8.96 2.71 -54.84
N GLY A 146 -7.64 2.63 -55.04
CA GLY A 146 -6.89 3.27 -56.12
C GLY A 146 -5.92 2.32 -56.82
N GLY A 147 -6.07 1.00 -56.64
CA GLY A 147 -5.16 0.01 -57.21
C GLY A 147 -5.89 -1.18 -57.83
N GLY A 148 -6.53 -0.96 -58.99
CA GLY A 148 -6.90 -2.04 -59.91
C GLY A 148 -8.40 -2.34 -60.02
N SER A 149 -9.00 -1.79 -61.08
CA SER A 149 -10.16 -2.33 -61.79
C SER A 149 -11.44 -2.58 -60.98
N GLY A 150 -11.99 -1.53 -60.38
CA GLY A 150 -13.38 -1.46 -59.97
C GLY A 150 -13.86 -0.02 -60.16
N ASN A 151 -14.63 0.21 -61.22
CA ASN A 151 -15.10 1.53 -61.63
C ASN A 151 -16.15 2.06 -60.63
N THR A 152 -15.71 2.62 -59.50
CA THR A 152 -16.59 3.41 -58.63
C THR A 152 -16.79 4.77 -59.31
N PRO A 153 -18.02 5.13 -59.73
CA PRO A 153 -18.23 6.42 -60.38
C PRO A 153 -17.88 7.54 -59.39
N PRO A 154 -17.23 8.63 -59.86
CA PRO A 154 -16.94 9.78 -59.01
C PRO A 154 -18.24 10.33 -58.41
N SER A 155 -18.17 10.87 -57.20
CA SER A 155 -19.32 11.51 -56.57
C SER A 155 -19.77 12.71 -57.41
N LEU A 156 -21.08 12.88 -57.63
CA LEU A 156 -21.63 14.02 -58.40
C LEU A 156 -21.23 15.38 -57.81
N ALA A 157 -20.91 15.42 -56.51
CA ALA A 157 -20.48 16.63 -55.82
C ALA A 157 -19.05 17.08 -56.19
N GLU A 158 -18.23 16.19 -56.75
CA GLU A 158 -16.82 16.44 -57.08
C GLU A 158 -16.60 16.65 -58.58
N MET A 159 -17.59 16.36 -59.41
CA MET A 159 -17.51 16.58 -60.86
C MET A 159 -17.88 18.02 -61.22
N SER A 160 -17.10 18.63 -62.12
CA SER A 160 -17.50 19.90 -62.71
C SER A 160 -18.75 19.70 -63.57
N GLY A 161 -19.58 20.75 -63.72
CA GLY A 161 -20.80 20.66 -64.53
C GLY A 161 -20.57 20.17 -65.97
N LYS A 162 -19.39 20.40 -66.54
CA LYS A 162 -19.00 19.89 -67.87
C LYS A 162 -18.73 18.39 -67.86
N GLU A 163 -18.21 17.84 -66.78
CA GLU A 163 -17.92 16.41 -66.64
C GLU A 163 -19.19 15.61 -66.35
N VAL A 164 -20.13 16.19 -65.60
CA VAL A 164 -21.46 15.62 -65.40
C VAL A 164 -22.20 15.46 -66.74
N ILE A 165 -22.16 16.50 -67.59
CA ILE A 165 -22.79 16.45 -68.92
C ILE A 165 -22.13 15.39 -69.81
N LYS A 166 -20.80 15.30 -69.82
CA LYS A 166 -20.09 14.28 -70.60
C LYS A 166 -20.42 12.86 -70.15
N ASN A 167 -20.42 12.59 -68.83
CA ASN A 167 -20.78 11.29 -68.30
C ASN A 167 -22.24 10.94 -68.58
N TRP A 168 -23.14 11.93 -68.50
CA TRP A 168 -24.55 11.75 -68.84
C TRP A 168 -24.75 11.41 -70.33
N ASP A 169 -24.04 12.10 -71.23
CA ASP A 169 -24.08 11.85 -72.67
C ASP A 169 -23.52 10.45 -73.02
N GLN A 170 -22.47 10.02 -72.31
CA GLN A 170 -21.91 8.67 -72.43
C GLN A 170 -22.89 7.59 -71.94
N LEU A 171 -23.60 7.85 -70.83
CA LEU A 171 -24.63 6.95 -70.31
C LEU A 171 -25.82 6.87 -71.26
N MET A 172 -26.27 7.99 -71.81
CA MET A 172 -27.35 8.03 -72.81
C MET A 172 -26.95 7.37 -74.13
N ARG A 173 -25.67 7.39 -74.49
CA ARG A 173 -25.16 6.64 -75.65
C ARG A 173 -25.10 5.13 -75.41
N GLN A 174 -24.86 4.70 -74.18
CA GLN A 174 -24.71 3.29 -73.82
C GLN A 174 -26.04 2.62 -73.43
N TYR A 175 -26.97 3.36 -72.82
CA TYR A 175 -28.23 2.86 -72.27
C TYR A 175 -29.48 3.63 -72.72
N GLY A 176 -29.33 4.66 -73.56
CA GLY A 176 -30.47 5.38 -74.12
C GLY A 176 -31.34 4.47 -75.00
N PRO A 177 -32.64 4.77 -75.11
CA PRO A 177 -33.56 3.97 -75.90
C PRO A 177 -33.07 3.94 -77.34
N LYS A 178 -32.70 2.74 -77.82
CA LYS A 178 -32.55 2.52 -79.26
C LYS A 178 -33.94 2.69 -79.85
N HIS A 179 -34.22 3.86 -80.43
CA HIS A 179 -35.37 4.02 -81.31
C HIS A 179 -35.19 3.02 -82.45
N GLN A 180 -35.86 1.88 -82.32
CA GLN A 180 -36.09 0.96 -83.42
C GLN A 180 -36.99 1.73 -84.39
N ASN A 181 -36.41 2.16 -85.51
CA ASN A 181 -37.16 2.45 -86.72
C ASN A 181 -37.68 1.14 -87.32
#